data_AF-A0A2S9FV82-F1
#
_entry.id   AF-A0A2S9FV82-F1
#
_cell.length_a   1.000
_cell.length_b   1.000
_cell.length_c   1.000
_cell.angle_alpha   90.00
_cell.angle_beta   90.00
_cell.angle_gamma   90.00
#
_symmetry.space_group_name_H-M   'P 1'
#
loop_
_entity.id
_entity.type
_entity.pdbx_description
1 polymer ?
#
loop_
_entity_poly.entity_id
_entity_poly.type
_entity_poly.pdbx_seq_one_letter_code
_entity_poly.pdbx_strand_id
1 'polypeptide(L)'
;KPLKFAGHPDEANPALGVRGIRISFNNPGLLDHQLAGIAAAAERTGNPPWVMAPMIATAEEAKNFADKARSHGLTPGVMIEVPAAA
;
A
#
# COMPACT_ATOMS: atom_id res chain seq x y z
N LYS A 1 1.14 -9.82 -9.66
CA LYS A 1 1.99 -10.77 -10.43
C LYS A 1 3.25 -11.03 -9.61
N PRO A 2 3.74 -12.28 -9.48
CA PRO A 2 4.86 -12.59 -8.59
C PRO A 2 6.14 -11.88 -9.04
N LEU A 3 6.87 -11.31 -8.08
CA LEU A 3 8.20 -10.72 -8.29
C LEU A 3 9.24 -11.80 -8.01
N LYS A 4 10.07 -12.14 -9.01
CA LYS A 4 11.05 -13.25 -8.91
C LYS A 4 12.04 -13.11 -7.74
N PHE A 5 12.29 -11.87 -7.29
CA PHE A 5 13.23 -11.56 -6.22
C PHE A 5 12.56 -11.43 -4.84
N ALA A 6 11.22 -11.44 -4.76
CA ALA A 6 10.50 -11.37 -3.50
C ALA A 6 10.14 -12.79 -3.06
N GLY A 7 10.55 -13.17 -1.85
CA GLY A 7 10.16 -14.45 -1.26
C GLY A 7 8.65 -14.45 -1.01
N HIS A 8 7.91 -15.29 -1.73
CA HIS A 8 6.50 -15.53 -1.49
C HIS A 8 6.32 -17.00 -1.10
N PRO A 9 5.65 -17.30 0.03
CA PRO A 9 5.32 -18.67 0.38
C PRO A 9 4.34 -19.25 -0.65
N ASP A 10 4.41 -20.56 -0.87
CA ASP A 10 3.38 -21.28 -1.61
C ASP A 10 2.08 -21.27 -0.79
N GLU A 11 1.05 -20.67 -1.36
CA GLU A 11 -0.27 -20.53 -0.75
C GLU A 11 -1.30 -21.34 -1.54
N ALA A 12 -2.18 -22.07 -0.85
CA ALA A 12 -3.25 -22.83 -1.49
C ALA A 12 -4.19 -21.95 -2.33
N ASN A 13 -4.43 -20.70 -1.89
CA ASN A 13 -5.19 -19.72 -2.66
C ASN A 13 -4.48 -18.35 -2.69
N PRO A 14 -3.73 -18.06 -3.77
CA PRO A 14 -3.04 -16.79 -3.98
C PRO A 14 -3.92 -15.54 -3.94
N ALA A 15 -5.20 -15.64 -4.30
CA ALA A 15 -6.12 -14.50 -4.37
C ALA A 15 -6.61 -14.06 -2.99
N LEU A 16 -6.67 -14.99 -2.04
CA LEU A 16 -7.06 -14.72 -0.65
C LEU A 16 -5.85 -14.60 0.30
N GLY A 17 -4.64 -14.78 -0.21
CA GLY A 17 -3.39 -14.79 0.55
C GLY A 17 -2.77 -13.41 0.82
N VAL A 18 -1.46 -13.40 1.06
CA VAL A 18 -0.68 -12.19 1.39
C VAL A 18 -0.38 -11.38 0.13
N ARG A 19 -1.25 -10.40 -0.17
CA ARG A 19 -1.17 -9.53 -1.34
C ARG A 19 -1.45 -8.07 -0.95
N GLY A 20 -1.16 -7.13 -1.87
CA GLY A 20 -1.46 -5.71 -1.68
C GLY A 20 -0.81 -5.15 -0.41
N ILE A 21 -1.59 -4.38 0.37
CA ILE A 21 -1.12 -3.75 1.61
C ILE A 21 -0.52 -4.76 2.62
N ARG A 22 -1.01 -6.00 2.63
CA ARG A 22 -0.59 -7.04 3.60
C ARG A 22 0.86 -7.48 3.45
N ILE A 23 1.45 -7.30 2.26
CA ILE A 23 2.88 -7.57 2.03
C ILE A 23 3.74 -6.68 2.93
N SER A 24 3.27 -5.45 3.19
CA SER A 24 4.01 -4.50 4.03
C SER A 24 3.97 -4.84 5.53
N PHE A 25 3.07 -5.70 5.99
CA PHE A 25 2.93 -5.98 7.43
C PHE A 25 4.16 -6.68 7.99
N ASN A 26 4.76 -7.57 7.20
CA ASN A 26 6.01 -8.26 7.55
C ASN A 26 7.26 -7.52 7.04
N ASN A 27 7.08 -6.42 6.30
CA ASN A 27 8.17 -5.57 5.83
C ASN A 27 7.72 -4.09 5.82
N PRO A 28 7.61 -3.45 7.00
CA PRO A 28 7.06 -2.09 7.10
C PRO A 28 7.84 -1.04 6.30
N GLY A 29 9.15 -1.25 6.12
CA GLY A 29 10.01 -0.37 5.33
C GLY A 29 9.66 -0.36 3.84
N LEU A 30 9.02 -1.41 3.32
CA LEU A 30 8.59 -1.47 1.92
C LEU A 30 7.60 -0.34 1.59
N LEU A 31 6.55 -0.19 2.40
CA LEU A 31 5.54 0.84 2.18
C LEU A 31 6.14 2.24 2.37
N ASP A 32 6.95 2.41 3.41
CA ASP A 32 7.56 3.71 3.71
C ASP A 32 8.48 4.19 2.57
N HIS A 33 9.36 3.32 2.07
CA HIS A 33 10.23 3.65 0.94
C HIS A 33 9.45 3.97 -0.34
N GLN A 34 8.32 3.29 -0.59
CA GLN A 34 7.47 3.59 -1.74
C GLN A 34 6.82 4.98 -1.62
N LEU A 35 6.27 5.31 -0.45
CA LEU A 35 5.67 6.62 -0.20
C LEU A 35 6.72 7.73 -0.28
N ALA A 36 7.91 7.53 0.30
CA ALA A 36 9.03 8.46 0.21
C ALA A 36 9.46 8.71 -1.24
N GLY A 37 9.52 7.65 -2.07
CA GLY A 37 9.84 7.77 -3.48
C GLY A 37 8.80 8.57 -4.28
N ILE A 38 7.52 8.39 -3.97
CA ILE A 38 6.42 9.15 -4.58
C ILE A 38 6.46 10.63 -4.13
N ALA A 39 6.70 10.89 -2.84
CA ALA A 39 6.85 12.24 -2.30
C ALA A 39 8.02 12.98 -2.95
N ALA A 40 9.19 12.34 -3.06
CA ALA A 40 10.35 12.91 -3.75
C ALA A 40 10.06 13.19 -5.24
N ALA A 41 9.24 12.36 -5.89
CA ALA A 41 8.80 12.65 -7.26
C ALA A 41 7.87 13.87 -7.31
N ALA A 42 6.94 14.00 -6.37
CA ALA A 42 6.03 15.13 -6.24
C ALA A 42 6.78 16.46 -6.06
N GLU A 43 7.79 16.48 -5.20
CA GLU A 43 8.63 17.67 -4.96
C GLU A 43 9.34 18.13 -6.24
N ARG A 44 9.93 17.19 -6.99
CA ARG A 44 10.66 17.52 -8.23
C ARG A 44 9.75 18.01 -9.36
N THR A 45 8.49 17.57 -9.38
CA THR A 45 7.54 17.94 -10.44
C THR A 45 6.65 19.12 -10.05
N GLY A 46 6.58 19.47 -8.76
CA GLY A 46 5.65 20.47 -8.23
C GLY A 46 4.19 20.03 -8.30
N ASN A 47 3.91 18.74 -8.53
CA ASN A 47 2.55 18.22 -8.65
C ASN A 47 2.32 17.06 -7.65
N PRO A 48 1.58 17.29 -6.55
CA PRO A 48 1.36 16.27 -5.53
C PRO A 48 0.34 15.21 -6.00
N PRO A 49 0.75 13.94 -6.19
CA PRO A 49 -0.15 12.89 -6.60
C PRO A 49 -0.99 12.41 -5.42
N TRP A 50 -2.12 11.78 -5.74
CA TRP A 50 -2.86 10.98 -4.78
C TRP A 50 -2.33 9.55 -4.80
N VAL A 51 -2.30 8.91 -3.64
CA VAL A 51 -1.86 7.53 -3.48
C VAL A 51 -2.99 6.67 -2.95
N MET A 52 -3.07 5.42 -3.40
CA MET A 52 -4.14 4.51 -3.00
C MET A 52 -3.58 3.14 -2.64
N ALA A 53 -4.02 2.59 -1.50
CA ALA A 53 -3.66 1.24 -1.07
C ALA A 53 -4.66 0.18 -1.58
N PRO A 54 -4.17 -0.93 -2.17
CA PRO A 54 -4.98 -2.08 -2.55
C PRO A 54 -5.18 -3.07 -1.38
N MET A 55 -6.20 -3.92 -1.50
CA MET A 55 -6.54 -5.02 -0.58
C MET A 55 -6.81 -4.58 0.86
N ILE A 56 -7.31 -3.36 1.05
CA ILE A 56 -7.79 -2.86 2.35
C ILE A 56 -9.08 -3.60 2.68
N ALA A 57 -9.14 -4.22 3.86
CA ALA A 57 -10.31 -4.97 4.32
C ALA A 57 -10.90 -4.40 5.61
N THR A 58 -10.19 -3.51 6.31
CA THR A 58 -10.63 -2.94 7.59
C THR A 58 -10.38 -1.44 7.68
N ALA A 59 -11.14 -0.77 8.54
CA ALA A 59 -10.95 0.65 8.85
C ALA A 59 -9.59 0.94 9.50
N GLU A 60 -9.05 0.00 10.27
CA GLU A 60 -7.73 0.15 10.89
C GLU A 60 -6.61 0.12 9.84
N GLU A 61 -6.65 -0.80 8.89
CA GLU A 61 -5.71 -0.81 7.76
C GLU A 61 -5.79 0.49 6.96
N ALA A 62 -7.01 0.98 6.69
CA ALA A 62 -7.23 2.24 5.97
C ALA A 62 -6.62 3.43 6.73
N LYS A 63 -6.87 3.52 8.04
CA LYS A 63 -6.31 4.56 8.91
C LYS A 63 -4.79 4.51 8.90
N ASN A 64 -4.21 3.34 9.13
CA ASN A 64 -2.75 3.16 9.20
C ASN A 64 -2.07 3.55 7.88
N PHE A 65 -2.64 3.19 6.73
CA PHE A 65 -2.14 3.64 5.43
C PHE A 65 -2.26 5.15 5.27
N ALA A 66 -3.43 5.71 5.60
CA ALA A 66 -3.70 7.13 5.43
C ALA A 66 -2.79 8.00 6.31
N ASP A 67 -2.49 7.57 7.54
CA ASP A 67 -1.59 8.27 8.45
C ASP A 67 -0.15 8.29 7.89
N LYS A 68 0.33 7.16 7.34
CA LYS A 68 1.64 7.09 6.67
C LYS A 68 1.71 7.94 5.41
N ALA A 69 0.69 7.91 4.55
CA ALA A 69 0.67 8.75 3.36
C ALA A 69 0.72 10.24 3.72
N ARG A 70 -0.06 10.65 4.74
CA ARG A 70 -0.07 12.03 5.24
C ARG A 70 1.25 12.45 5.87
N SER A 71 1.97 11.56 6.54
CA SER A 71 3.31 11.88 7.07
C SER A 71 4.33 12.20 5.98
N HIS A 72 4.08 11.74 4.75
CA HIS A 72 4.85 12.07 3.55
C HIS A 72 4.25 13.22 2.74
N GLY A 73 3.24 13.92 3.25
CA GLY A 73 2.56 15.04 2.57
C GLY A 73 1.67 14.62 1.39
N LEU A 74 1.33 13.34 1.27
CA LEU A 74 0.53 12.80 0.17
C LEU A 74 -0.95 12.69 0.55
N THR A 75 -1.83 12.79 -0.45
CA THR A 75 -3.28 12.59 -0.29
C THR A 75 -3.62 11.09 -0.39
N PRO A 76 -4.14 10.44 0.67
CA PRO A 76 -4.47 9.03 0.64
C PRO A 76 -5.87 8.74 0.08
N GLY A 77 -5.99 7.57 -0.55
CA GLY A 77 -7.24 6.87 -0.85
C GLY A 77 -7.09 5.37 -0.58
N VAL A 78 -8.20 4.62 -0.66
CA VAL A 78 -8.20 3.16 -0.57
C VAL A 78 -8.99 2.58 -1.74
N MET A 79 -8.52 1.44 -2.26
CA MET A 79 -9.24 0.74 -3.32
C MET A 79 -10.40 -0.06 -2.71
N ILE A 80 -11.62 0.17 -3.18
CA ILE A 80 -12.81 -0.60 -2.78
C ILE A 80 -12.90 -1.84 -3.67
N GLU A 81 -12.10 -2.85 -3.34
CA GLU A 81 -12.01 -4.12 -4.08
C GLU A 81 -12.20 -5.36 -3.20
N VAL A 82 -12.29 -5.18 -1.88
CA VAL A 82 -12.62 -6.22 -0.90
C VAL A 82 -14.05 -5.95 -0.40
N PRO A 83 -14.98 -6.92 -0.43
CA PRO A 83 -16.37 -6.68 -0.03
C PRO A 83 -16.54 -6.07 1.37
N ALA A 84 -15.64 -6.38 2.31
CA ALA A 84 -15.67 -5.83 3.67
C ALA A 84 -15.32 -4.34 3.76
N ALA A 85 -14.80 -3.74 2.69
CA ALA A 85 -14.41 -2.33 2.64
C ALA A 85 -15.54 -1.39 2.15
N ALA A 86 -16.65 -1.95 1.67
CA ALA A 86 -17.79 -1.21 1.13
C ALA A 86 -18.85 -0.88 2.20
#